data_AF-A0A9Q7UCQ0-F1
#
_entry.id   AF-A0A9Q7UCQ0-F1
#
_cell.length_a   1.000
_cell.length_b   1.000
_cell.length_c   1.000
_cell.angle_alpha   90.00
_cell.angle_beta   90.00
_cell.angle_gamma   90.00
#
_symmetry.space_group_name_H-M   'P 1'
#
loop_
_entity.id
_entity.type
_entity.pdbx_description
1 polymer ?
#
loop_
_entity_poly.entity_id
_entity_poly.type
_entity_poly.pdbx_seq_one_letter_code
_entity_poly.pdbx_strand_id
1 'polypeptide(L)'
;MDSTQPYPTPTSDPSTSTTSVQPTFDRFAVTPAFARNLSSSSQHTHPNPPQSAPLPHRSIPALSNPALLGDLPNTDPLSVLLQKHIPPHLRPVRDLSGTWNNSSSSSSSSAAAGEEVNEESVQQAAATNSWRKIACLARTQITQSQAASVEEVLGWWSVRMYALARLRLYSLFRSELDGLWHVLEREGLMEGEEERVPFMLRVFRATEPKFRGDVRSTVEQYILLIQACKGTMKQAKSKGEGDRAKIWKERGLRLGLMLAFTLAEAKDLDGAIEILSPLIQHCLSACESQDAEESAHLVLVSTRIYIQAGDLSTAYTLLNRISSLLLRTSPLQGEISHSESLLAALRGDLDSASETPPCASEEKDMSIVEQLNSATVAFYEAKLDKAISTLDKVLEKDPSRIANSTVAESVVFNLATLYELGTQGGEQAVVERKRDMVVKVARWIGEAGISASCFKL
;
A
#
# COMPACT_ATOMS: atom_id res chain seq x y z
N MET A 1 -38.54 -55.85 -54.40
CA MET A 1 -37.38 -56.75 -54.48
C MET A 1 -36.28 -55.96 -55.14
N ASP A 2 -35.14 -55.81 -54.46
CA ASP A 2 -33.81 -55.45 -55.01
C ASP A 2 -33.65 -54.08 -55.71
N SER A 3 -32.59 -53.26 -55.54
CA SER A 3 -31.26 -53.42 -54.95
C SER A 3 -30.57 -52.04 -54.76
N THR A 4 -29.60 -51.98 -53.82
CA THR A 4 -28.31 -51.22 -53.80
C THR A 4 -28.31 -49.68 -53.94
N GLN A 5 -27.56 -48.83 -53.22
CA GLN A 5 -26.37 -48.84 -52.32
C GLN A 5 -26.25 -47.37 -51.75
N PRO A 6 -25.17 -46.91 -51.06
CA PRO A 6 -24.39 -47.38 -49.90
C PRO A 6 -24.34 -46.33 -48.73
N TYR A 7 -23.71 -46.69 -47.61
CA TYR A 7 -23.46 -45.84 -46.42
C TYR A 7 -22.66 -44.55 -46.69
N PRO A 8 -22.92 -43.46 -45.92
CA PRO A 8 -21.89 -42.49 -45.56
C PRO A 8 -21.58 -42.49 -44.05
N THR A 9 -20.30 -42.24 -43.77
CA THR A 9 -19.64 -42.06 -42.47
C THR A 9 -20.21 -40.89 -41.64
N PRO A 10 -20.18 -40.94 -40.28
CA PRO A 10 -20.52 -39.80 -39.45
C PRO A 10 -19.36 -38.81 -39.39
N THR A 11 -19.64 -37.58 -39.81
CA THR A 11 -18.79 -36.40 -39.67
C THR A 11 -18.64 -36.00 -38.20
N SER A 12 -17.41 -35.65 -37.87
CA SER A 12 -16.86 -35.12 -36.62
C SER A 12 -17.67 -34.01 -35.95
N ASP A 13 -17.88 -34.16 -34.64
CA ASP A 13 -18.27 -33.08 -33.71
C ASP A 13 -17.16 -32.00 -33.63
N PRO A 14 -17.52 -30.71 -33.61
CA PRO A 14 -16.56 -29.64 -33.33
C PRO A 14 -16.29 -29.60 -31.82
N SER A 15 -15.05 -29.93 -31.47
CA SER A 15 -14.45 -29.69 -30.16
C SER A 15 -14.63 -28.23 -29.73
N THR A 16 -15.42 -28.01 -28.68
CA THR A 16 -15.47 -26.75 -27.93
C THR A 16 -14.13 -26.50 -27.27
N SER A 17 -13.31 -25.67 -27.90
CA SER A 17 -12.16 -25.03 -27.26
C SER A 17 -12.68 -23.97 -26.29
N THR A 18 -12.68 -24.28 -24.99
CA THR A 18 -12.76 -23.28 -23.93
C THR A 18 -11.45 -22.50 -23.94
N THR A 19 -11.44 -21.36 -24.64
CA THR A 19 -10.42 -20.33 -24.54
C THR A 19 -10.39 -19.82 -23.10
N SER A 20 -9.35 -20.16 -22.34
CA SER A 20 -9.12 -19.54 -21.03
C SER A 20 -8.78 -18.08 -21.26
N VAL A 21 -9.69 -17.19 -20.87
CA VAL A 21 -9.49 -15.74 -20.90
C VAL A 21 -8.47 -15.40 -19.80
N GLN A 22 -7.19 -15.23 -20.19
CA GLN A 22 -6.18 -14.66 -19.30
C GLN A 22 -6.39 -13.15 -19.21
N PRO A 23 -6.49 -12.56 -18.01
CA PRO A 23 -6.55 -11.11 -17.87
C PRO A 23 -5.21 -10.48 -18.30
N THR A 24 -5.27 -9.43 -19.12
CA THR A 24 -4.15 -8.62 -19.65
C THR A 24 -3.53 -7.67 -18.61
N PHE A 25 -3.67 -7.95 -17.31
CA PHE A 25 -3.23 -7.07 -16.23
C PHE A 25 -1.80 -7.37 -15.79
N ASP A 26 -0.93 -6.35 -15.79
CA ASP A 26 0.36 -6.45 -15.10
C ASP A 26 0.18 -6.41 -13.57
N ARG A 27 0.31 -7.57 -12.95
CA ARG A 27 0.32 -7.77 -11.48
C ARG A 27 1.33 -6.89 -10.73
N PHE A 28 2.37 -6.38 -11.39
CA PHE A 28 3.32 -5.44 -10.79
C PHE A 28 2.77 -4.01 -10.68
N ALA A 29 1.68 -3.66 -11.37
CA ALA A 29 1.06 -2.33 -11.29
C ALA A 29 0.54 -1.99 -9.88
N VAL A 30 0.00 -2.97 -9.16
CA VAL A 30 -0.50 -2.82 -7.77
C VAL A 30 0.53 -3.18 -6.70
N THR A 31 1.73 -3.58 -7.12
CA THR A 31 2.83 -3.95 -6.22
C THR A 31 3.41 -2.67 -5.59
N PRO A 32 3.54 -2.59 -4.25
CA PRO A 32 4.13 -1.43 -3.59
C PRO A 32 5.52 -1.08 -4.14
N ALA A 33 5.85 0.21 -4.14
CA ALA A 33 7.06 0.75 -4.75
C ALA A 33 8.35 0.03 -4.31
N PHE A 34 8.45 -0.40 -3.04
CA PHE A 34 9.60 -1.14 -2.52
C PHE A 34 9.83 -2.52 -3.17
N ALA A 35 8.87 -3.03 -3.92
CA ALA A 35 8.96 -4.33 -4.59
C ALA A 35 8.78 -4.26 -6.11
N ARG A 36 8.65 -3.05 -6.68
CA ARG A 36 8.79 -2.84 -8.13
C ARG A 36 10.27 -2.94 -8.50
N ASN A 37 10.57 -3.64 -9.60
CA ASN A 37 11.90 -3.59 -10.21
C ASN A 37 12.03 -2.24 -10.95
N LEU A 38 13.05 -1.43 -10.66
CA LEU A 38 13.26 -0.13 -11.32
C LEU A 38 13.36 -0.24 -12.85
N SER A 39 13.65 -1.43 -13.38
CA SER A 39 13.75 -1.71 -14.82
C SER A 39 12.41 -1.70 -15.58
N SER A 40 11.25 -1.67 -14.90
CA SER A 40 9.95 -1.73 -15.60
C SER A 40 9.42 -0.38 -16.05
N SER A 41 10.04 0.74 -15.66
CA SER A 41 9.59 2.09 -16.04
C SER A 41 10.10 2.56 -17.41
N SER A 42 10.92 1.75 -18.09
CA SER A 42 11.42 2.02 -19.44
C SER A 42 10.72 1.11 -20.45
N GLN A 43 9.55 1.50 -20.94
CA GLN A 43 9.07 0.97 -22.22
C GLN A 43 9.95 1.51 -23.35
N HIS A 44 11.05 0.80 -23.65
CA HIS A 44 11.68 0.81 -24.98
C HIS A 44 12.36 -0.55 -25.22
N THR A 45 11.73 -1.34 -26.10
CA THR A 45 12.30 -2.41 -26.95
C THR A 45 13.67 -2.97 -26.53
N HIS A 46 13.68 -4.03 -25.73
CA HIS A 46 14.84 -4.92 -25.63
C HIS A 46 14.89 -5.87 -26.85
N PRO A 47 16.04 -5.99 -27.54
CA PRO A 47 16.28 -7.13 -28.42
C PRO A 47 16.38 -8.41 -27.58
N ASN A 48 15.74 -9.48 -28.04
CA ASN A 48 15.69 -10.79 -27.39
C ASN A 48 17.04 -11.20 -26.77
N PRO A 49 17.12 -11.54 -25.47
CA PRO A 49 18.28 -12.26 -24.96
C PRO A 49 18.33 -13.66 -25.59
N PRO A 50 19.53 -14.27 -25.71
CA PRO A 50 19.66 -15.62 -26.25
C PRO A 50 18.81 -16.59 -25.43
N GLN A 51 17.90 -17.29 -26.11
CA GLN A 51 17.01 -18.29 -25.54
C GLN A 51 17.83 -19.35 -24.80
N SER A 52 17.92 -19.24 -23.47
CA SER A 52 18.15 -20.39 -22.62
C SER A 52 16.93 -21.31 -22.71
N ALA A 53 17.17 -22.61 -22.82
CA ALA A 53 16.12 -23.62 -23.01
C ALA A 53 14.98 -23.45 -21.98
N PRO A 54 13.70 -23.58 -22.38
CA PRO A 54 12.58 -23.44 -21.47
C PRO A 54 12.66 -24.51 -20.38
N LEU A 55 12.85 -24.07 -19.13
CA LEU A 55 12.77 -24.93 -17.95
C LEU A 55 11.37 -25.58 -17.91
N PRO A 56 11.25 -26.85 -17.47
CA PRO A 56 9.96 -27.52 -17.43
C PRO A 56 8.99 -26.72 -16.55
N HIS A 57 7.86 -26.31 -17.12
CA HIS A 57 6.76 -25.66 -16.43
C HIS A 57 6.23 -26.57 -15.32
N ARG A 58 6.80 -26.46 -14.11
CA ARG A 58 6.35 -27.21 -12.93
C ARG A 58 5.10 -26.51 -12.41
N SER A 59 3.93 -27.13 -12.60
CA SER A 59 2.69 -26.74 -11.95
C SER A 59 2.62 -27.39 -10.56
N ILE A 60 2.16 -26.66 -9.54
CA ILE A 60 1.95 -27.20 -8.20
C ILE A 60 0.48 -27.02 -7.82
N PRO A 61 -0.36 -28.05 -8.03
CA PRO A 61 -1.78 -28.07 -7.68
C PRO A 61 -2.11 -27.56 -6.26
N ALA A 62 -1.22 -27.79 -5.30
CA ALA A 62 -1.41 -27.39 -3.91
C ALA A 62 -1.43 -25.87 -3.72
N LEU A 63 -0.76 -25.08 -4.58
CA LEU A 63 -0.72 -23.61 -4.49
C LEU A 63 -2.05 -22.96 -4.87
N SER A 64 -2.90 -23.69 -5.59
CA SER A 64 -4.22 -23.25 -6.07
C SER A 64 -5.37 -23.82 -5.24
N ASN A 65 -5.07 -24.51 -4.13
CA ASN A 65 -6.08 -25.10 -3.26
C ASN A 65 -6.93 -24.00 -2.58
N PRO A 66 -8.26 -23.96 -2.81
CA PRO A 66 -9.14 -22.98 -2.19
C PRO A 66 -9.14 -23.02 -0.65
N ALA A 67 -8.79 -24.15 -0.04
CA ALA A 67 -8.72 -24.27 1.42
C ALA A 67 -7.61 -23.41 2.05
N LEU A 68 -6.64 -22.94 1.26
CA LEU A 68 -5.61 -21.99 1.71
C LEU A 68 -6.09 -20.54 1.71
N LEU A 69 -7.26 -20.26 1.16
CA LEU A 69 -7.79 -18.91 0.92
C LEU A 69 -9.09 -18.74 1.71
N GLY A 70 -9.06 -17.89 2.74
CA GLY A 70 -10.24 -17.64 3.55
C GLY A 70 -11.21 -16.66 2.88
N ASP A 71 -12.46 -16.68 3.37
CA ASP A 71 -13.49 -15.73 2.96
C ASP A 71 -13.25 -14.36 3.61
N LEU A 72 -13.55 -13.30 2.86
CA LEU A 72 -13.54 -11.94 3.41
C LEU A 72 -14.75 -11.78 4.34
N PRO A 73 -14.57 -11.27 5.58
CA PRO A 73 -15.67 -11.04 6.52
C PRO A 73 -16.71 -10.11 5.91
N ASN A 74 -18.01 -10.32 6.15
CA ASN A 74 -19.09 -9.48 5.60
C ASN A 74 -19.58 -8.40 6.59
N THR A 75 -18.88 -8.22 7.71
CA THR A 75 -19.26 -7.31 8.79
C THR A 75 -18.03 -6.58 9.32
N ASP A 76 -18.18 -5.30 9.65
CA ASP A 76 -17.10 -4.47 10.18
C ASP A 76 -17.46 -3.77 11.51
N PRO A 77 -16.48 -3.31 12.29
CA PRO A 77 -16.74 -2.62 13.57
C PRO A 77 -17.62 -1.37 13.43
N LEU A 78 -17.54 -0.67 12.29
CA LEU A 78 -18.36 0.50 12.03
C LEU A 78 -19.83 0.16 11.79
N SER A 79 -20.14 -1.03 11.27
CA SER A 79 -21.53 -1.48 11.11
C SER A 79 -22.26 -1.51 12.44
N VAL A 80 -21.57 -1.95 13.52
CA VAL A 80 -22.11 -1.92 14.88
C VAL A 80 -22.33 -0.47 15.35
N LEU A 81 -21.36 0.41 15.11
CA LEU A 81 -21.45 1.82 15.49
C LEU A 81 -22.60 2.53 14.76
N LEU A 82 -22.76 2.29 13.45
CA LEU A 82 -23.85 2.80 12.63
C LEU A 82 -25.21 2.28 13.12
N GLN A 83 -25.30 1.00 13.48
CA GLN A 83 -26.54 0.43 14.01
C GLN A 83 -26.95 1.07 15.34
N LYS A 84 -25.98 1.34 16.22
CA LYS A 84 -26.21 1.88 17.57
C LYS A 84 -26.50 3.38 17.56
N HIS A 85 -25.77 4.17 16.76
CA HIS A 85 -25.79 5.64 16.86
C HIS A 85 -26.50 6.33 15.70
N ILE A 86 -26.75 5.65 14.57
CA ILE A 86 -27.32 6.27 13.36
C ILE A 86 -28.66 5.60 12.98
N PRO A 87 -29.76 6.38 12.84
CA PRO A 87 -31.05 5.88 12.37
C PRO A 87 -30.95 5.21 10.98
N PRO A 88 -31.73 4.15 10.69
CA PRO A 88 -31.62 3.39 9.43
C PRO A 88 -31.65 4.23 8.16
N HIS A 89 -32.46 5.30 8.12
CA HIS A 89 -32.62 6.18 6.96
C HIS A 89 -31.44 7.14 6.72
N LEU A 90 -30.54 7.31 7.71
CA LEU A 90 -29.33 8.14 7.60
C LEU A 90 -28.06 7.30 7.45
N ARG A 91 -28.16 5.96 7.47
CA ARG A 91 -26.99 5.09 7.34
C ARG A 91 -26.48 5.15 5.91
N PRO A 92 -25.17 5.39 5.69
CA PRO A 92 -24.61 5.41 4.35
C PRO A 92 -24.65 4.00 3.74
N VAL A 93 -24.84 3.93 2.42
CA VAL A 93 -24.69 2.68 1.66
C VAL A 93 -23.21 2.30 1.66
N ARG A 94 -22.92 1.04 1.99
CA ARG A 94 -21.56 0.50 2.06
C ARG A 94 -21.43 -0.73 1.18
N ASP A 95 -20.42 -0.74 0.31
CA ASP A 95 -20.09 -1.92 -0.49
C ASP A 95 -19.05 -2.79 0.23
N LEU A 96 -19.54 -3.85 0.89
CA LEU A 96 -18.73 -4.91 1.48
C LEU A 96 -18.71 -6.17 0.58
N SER A 97 -19.22 -6.11 -0.65
CA SER A 97 -19.29 -7.28 -1.52
C SER A 97 -17.95 -7.57 -2.20
N GLY A 98 -17.16 -6.53 -2.49
CA GLY A 98 -15.95 -6.66 -3.31
C GLY A 98 -16.25 -7.09 -4.76
N THR A 99 -17.49 -6.90 -5.22
CA THR A 99 -17.89 -7.24 -6.58
C THR A 99 -17.46 -6.16 -7.57
N TRP A 100 -17.08 -6.59 -8.77
CA TRP A 100 -16.69 -5.67 -9.84
C TRP A 100 -17.91 -5.00 -10.52
N ASN A 101 -19.13 -5.53 -10.30
CA ASN A 101 -20.34 -5.09 -10.97
C ASN A 101 -20.87 -3.72 -10.49
N ASN A 102 -20.72 -2.73 -11.36
CA ASN A 102 -21.58 -1.57 -11.66
C ASN A 102 -22.11 -0.71 -10.49
N SER A 103 -21.27 0.21 -10.01
CA SER A 103 -21.74 1.44 -9.34
C SER A 103 -21.63 2.65 -10.27
N SER A 104 -22.16 2.53 -11.49
CA SER A 104 -22.47 3.68 -12.36
C SER A 104 -23.38 3.30 -13.52
N SER A 105 -24.67 3.02 -13.28
CA SER A 105 -25.72 3.29 -14.27
C SER A 105 -27.11 3.17 -13.66
N SER A 106 -27.66 4.33 -13.27
CA SER A 106 -29.07 4.58 -13.55
C SER A 106 -29.31 4.39 -15.05
N SER A 107 -30.36 3.63 -15.38
CA SER A 107 -30.98 3.51 -16.71
C SER A 107 -30.10 3.05 -17.87
N SER A 108 -30.03 1.75 -18.12
CA SER A 108 -30.56 1.14 -19.35
C SER A 108 -30.33 -0.37 -19.36
N SER A 109 -31.34 -1.07 -19.82
CA SER A 109 -31.44 -2.51 -19.94
C SER A 109 -30.51 -3.08 -21.01
N SER A 110 -29.45 -3.78 -20.59
CA SER A 110 -28.84 -4.88 -21.37
C SER A 110 -28.03 -5.78 -20.44
N ALA A 111 -28.71 -6.72 -19.81
CA ALA A 111 -28.08 -7.83 -19.11
C ALA A 111 -27.56 -8.84 -20.14
N ALA A 112 -26.30 -8.70 -20.59
CA ALA A 112 -25.48 -9.76 -21.22
C ALA A 112 -24.12 -9.20 -21.66
N ALA A 113 -23.13 -9.23 -20.76
CA ALA A 113 -21.68 -9.38 -21.01
C ALA A 113 -20.96 -9.02 -19.71
N GLY A 114 -20.23 -9.97 -19.10
CA GLY A 114 -19.33 -9.63 -18.01
C GLY A 114 -18.23 -8.74 -18.57
N GLU A 115 -18.16 -7.49 -18.12
CA GLU A 115 -17.03 -6.63 -18.45
C GLU A 115 -15.74 -7.32 -17.99
N GLU A 116 -14.85 -7.57 -18.94
CA GLU A 116 -13.52 -8.12 -18.68
C GLU A 116 -12.79 -7.18 -17.71
N VAL A 117 -12.18 -7.76 -16.66
CA VAL A 117 -11.42 -6.98 -15.68
C VAL A 117 -10.13 -6.51 -16.35
N ASN A 118 -10.17 -5.30 -16.90
CA ASN A 118 -9.06 -4.67 -17.61
C ASN A 118 -8.03 -4.06 -16.65
N GLU A 119 -6.80 -3.84 -17.12
CA GLU A 119 -5.73 -3.25 -16.31
C GLU A 119 -6.10 -1.90 -15.70
N GLU A 120 -6.72 -1.02 -16.49
CA GLU A 120 -7.18 0.29 -16.04
C GLU A 120 -8.19 0.17 -14.89
N SER A 121 -9.08 -0.83 -14.92
CA SER A 121 -10.05 -1.06 -13.86
C SER A 121 -9.39 -1.47 -12.54
N VAL A 122 -8.30 -2.24 -12.62
CA VAL A 122 -7.53 -2.66 -11.43
C VAL A 122 -6.68 -1.52 -10.89
N GLN A 123 -6.07 -0.72 -11.76
CA GLN A 123 -5.36 0.50 -11.37
C GLN A 123 -6.30 1.52 -10.72
N GLN A 124 -7.50 1.71 -11.28
CA GLN A 124 -8.53 2.56 -10.70
C GLN A 124 -9.03 2.01 -9.36
N ALA A 125 -9.22 0.69 -9.23
CA ALA A 125 -9.57 0.06 -7.97
C ALA A 125 -8.48 0.29 -6.91
N ALA A 126 -7.20 0.19 -7.28
CA ALA A 126 -6.09 0.47 -6.37
C ALA A 126 -6.02 1.96 -5.99
N ALA A 127 -6.20 2.86 -6.95
CA ALA A 127 -6.21 4.31 -6.74
C ALA A 127 -7.37 4.76 -5.82
N THR A 128 -8.52 4.11 -5.96
CA THR A 128 -9.73 4.37 -5.12
C THR A 128 -9.74 3.58 -3.82
N ASN A 129 -8.67 2.85 -3.49
CA ASN A 129 -8.56 1.97 -2.31
C ASN A 129 -9.64 0.86 -2.24
N SER A 130 -10.17 0.42 -3.37
CA SER A 130 -11.10 -0.70 -3.51
C SER A 130 -10.39 -2.06 -3.38
N TRP A 131 -9.55 -2.23 -2.35
CA TRP A 131 -8.68 -3.40 -2.14
C TRP A 131 -9.43 -4.71 -2.02
N ARG A 132 -10.71 -4.67 -1.62
CA ARG A 132 -11.60 -5.83 -1.54
C ARG A 132 -11.85 -6.46 -2.91
N LYS A 133 -12.06 -5.64 -3.95
CA LYS A 133 -12.23 -6.10 -5.33
C LYS A 133 -10.97 -6.80 -5.84
N ILE A 134 -9.81 -6.24 -5.54
CA ILE A 134 -8.49 -6.78 -5.88
C ILE A 134 -8.23 -8.10 -5.15
N ALA A 135 -8.57 -8.16 -3.86
CA ALA A 135 -8.49 -9.36 -3.03
C ALA A 135 -9.34 -10.52 -3.59
N CYS A 136 -10.59 -10.24 -3.98
CA CYS A 136 -11.48 -11.22 -4.61
C CYS A 136 -10.96 -11.66 -5.98
N LEU A 137 -10.49 -10.72 -6.81
CA LEU A 137 -9.89 -11.02 -8.11
C LEU A 137 -8.70 -11.98 -7.96
N ALA A 138 -7.75 -11.65 -7.07
CA ALA A 138 -6.56 -12.47 -6.85
C ALA A 138 -6.93 -13.89 -6.37
N ARG A 139 -7.93 -14.03 -5.49
CA ARG A 139 -8.44 -15.34 -5.07
C ARG A 139 -8.96 -16.15 -6.25
N THR A 140 -9.82 -15.57 -7.09
CA THR A 140 -10.38 -16.23 -8.27
C THR A 140 -9.28 -16.68 -9.23
N GLN A 141 -8.27 -15.84 -9.44
CA GLN A 141 -7.14 -16.18 -10.30
C GLN A 141 -6.30 -17.33 -9.72
N ILE A 142 -6.00 -17.31 -8.42
CA ILE A 142 -5.25 -18.41 -7.76
C ILE A 142 -6.01 -19.74 -7.91
N THR A 143 -7.32 -19.76 -7.65
CA THR A 143 -8.11 -21.00 -7.69
C THR A 143 -8.33 -21.54 -9.11
N GLN A 144 -8.34 -20.66 -10.12
CA GLN A 144 -8.46 -21.06 -11.53
C GLN A 144 -7.12 -21.48 -12.15
N SER A 145 -5.99 -21.10 -11.55
CA SER A 145 -4.63 -21.30 -12.08
C SER A 145 -4.01 -22.69 -11.80
N GLN A 146 -4.81 -23.76 -11.73
CA GLN A 146 -4.33 -25.10 -11.33
C GLN A 146 -3.22 -25.68 -12.24
N ALA A 147 -3.22 -25.32 -13.52
CA ALA A 147 -2.24 -25.73 -14.52
C ALA A 147 -1.21 -24.63 -14.85
N ALA A 148 -1.29 -23.48 -14.17
CA ALA A 148 -0.39 -22.36 -14.43
C ALA A 148 1.02 -22.61 -13.86
N SER A 149 1.96 -21.78 -14.31
CA SER A 149 3.33 -21.81 -13.77
C SER A 149 3.34 -21.38 -12.29
N VAL A 150 4.26 -21.93 -11.50
CA VAL A 150 4.46 -21.52 -10.10
C VAL A 150 4.69 -20.01 -9.99
N GLU A 151 5.45 -19.42 -10.91
CA GLU A 151 5.70 -17.96 -10.93
C GLU A 151 4.42 -17.15 -11.13
N GLU A 152 3.50 -17.62 -11.99
CA GLU A 152 2.20 -17.00 -12.22
C GLU A 152 1.36 -16.98 -10.96
N VAL A 153 1.18 -18.17 -10.34
CA VAL A 153 0.40 -18.35 -9.12
C VAL A 153 0.97 -17.54 -7.96
N LEU A 154 2.30 -17.54 -7.77
CA LEU A 154 2.95 -16.79 -6.69
C LEU A 154 2.88 -15.26 -6.88
N GLY A 155 2.77 -14.78 -8.12
CA GLY A 155 2.48 -13.37 -8.35
C GLY A 155 1.07 -12.99 -7.90
N TRP A 156 0.06 -13.82 -8.14
CA TRP A 156 -1.29 -13.59 -7.62
C TRP A 156 -1.35 -13.70 -6.09
N TRP A 157 -0.58 -14.61 -5.48
CA TRP A 157 -0.40 -14.63 -4.02
C TRP A 157 0.20 -13.32 -3.50
N SER A 158 1.16 -12.73 -4.22
CA SER A 158 1.75 -11.43 -3.84
C SER A 158 0.70 -10.32 -3.85
N VAL A 159 -0.16 -10.27 -4.87
CA VAL A 159 -1.29 -9.33 -4.95
C VAL A 159 -2.30 -9.58 -3.83
N ARG A 160 -2.66 -10.84 -3.57
CA ARG A 160 -3.58 -11.26 -2.50
C ARG A 160 -3.07 -10.80 -1.12
N MET A 161 -1.81 -11.08 -0.81
CA MET A 161 -1.18 -10.69 0.45
C MET A 161 -1.13 -9.16 0.59
N TYR A 162 -0.79 -8.44 -0.48
CA TYR A 162 -0.79 -6.99 -0.44
C TYR A 162 -2.19 -6.42 -0.19
N ALA A 163 -3.21 -6.91 -0.89
CA ALA A 163 -4.59 -6.47 -0.69
C ALA A 163 -5.09 -6.74 0.74
N LEU A 164 -4.78 -7.91 1.31
CA LEU A 164 -5.12 -8.24 2.70
C LEU A 164 -4.42 -7.33 3.71
N ALA A 165 -3.14 -7.02 3.49
CA ALA A 165 -2.40 -6.07 4.32
C ALA A 165 -3.00 -4.65 4.24
N ARG A 166 -3.42 -4.21 3.04
CA ARG A 166 -4.11 -2.92 2.84
C ARG A 166 -5.49 -2.86 3.50
N LEU A 167 -6.20 -3.97 3.54
CA LEU A 167 -7.46 -4.14 4.29
C LEU A 167 -7.23 -4.33 5.80
N ARG A 168 -5.98 -4.37 6.29
CA ARG A 168 -5.66 -4.64 7.70
C ARG A 168 -6.29 -5.93 8.24
N LEU A 169 -6.60 -6.90 7.38
CA LEU A 169 -7.15 -8.21 7.75
C LEU A 169 -6.01 -9.14 8.16
N TYR A 170 -5.28 -8.74 9.21
CA TYR A 170 -4.00 -9.38 9.57
C TYR A 170 -4.13 -10.82 10.04
N SER A 171 -5.26 -11.18 10.67
CA SER A 171 -5.57 -12.57 11.03
C SER A 171 -5.68 -13.47 9.80
N LEU A 172 -6.44 -13.01 8.80
CA LEU A 172 -6.61 -13.72 7.53
C LEU A 172 -5.30 -13.77 6.75
N PHE A 173 -4.63 -12.62 6.59
CA PHE A 173 -3.29 -12.51 5.99
C PHE A 173 -2.32 -13.53 6.56
N ARG A 174 -2.24 -13.64 7.89
CA ARG A 174 -1.36 -14.59 8.56
C ARG A 174 -1.73 -16.03 8.23
N SER A 175 -3.00 -16.40 8.40
CA SER A 175 -3.45 -17.78 8.17
C SER A 175 -3.19 -18.25 6.73
N GLU A 176 -3.45 -17.37 5.75
CA GLU A 176 -3.19 -17.64 4.34
C GLU A 176 -1.68 -17.69 4.05
N LEU A 177 -0.88 -16.79 4.63
CA LEU A 177 0.57 -16.76 4.47
C LEU A 177 1.25 -17.97 5.12
N ASP A 178 0.84 -18.39 6.31
CA ASP A 178 1.33 -19.60 6.99
C ASP A 178 1.01 -20.85 6.16
N GLY A 179 -0.21 -20.95 5.63
CA GLY A 179 -0.61 -22.04 4.74
C GLY A 179 0.20 -22.08 3.44
N LEU A 180 0.41 -20.92 2.81
CA LEU A 180 1.28 -20.79 1.63
C LEU A 180 2.71 -21.22 1.95
N TRP A 181 3.27 -20.75 3.07
CA TRP A 181 4.65 -21.05 3.45
C TRP A 181 4.87 -22.55 3.67
N HIS A 182 3.93 -23.22 4.33
CA HIS A 182 3.96 -24.68 4.52
C HIS A 182 3.95 -25.42 3.17
N VAL A 183 3.20 -24.96 2.17
CA VAL A 183 3.23 -25.57 0.83
C VAL A 183 4.58 -25.32 0.16
N LEU A 184 5.13 -24.11 0.25
CA LEU A 184 6.44 -23.78 -0.33
C LEU A 184 7.57 -24.64 0.26
N GLU A 185 7.56 -24.86 1.57
CA GLU A 185 8.51 -25.74 2.27
C GLU A 185 8.36 -27.20 1.85
N ARG A 186 7.13 -27.72 1.87
CA ARG A 186 6.85 -29.13 1.50
C ARG A 186 7.27 -29.45 0.07
N GLU A 187 7.09 -28.51 -0.85
CA GLU A 187 7.41 -28.68 -2.27
C GLU A 187 8.89 -28.41 -2.60
N GLY A 188 9.69 -28.03 -1.60
CA GLY A 188 11.12 -27.72 -1.75
C GLY A 188 11.37 -26.46 -2.58
N LEU A 189 10.43 -25.51 -2.64
CA LEU A 189 10.58 -24.27 -3.39
C LEU A 189 11.43 -23.21 -2.67
N MET A 190 11.68 -23.44 -1.38
CA MET A 190 12.55 -22.59 -0.54
C MET A 190 14.03 -22.92 -0.72
N GLU A 191 14.34 -24.09 -1.28
CA GLU A 191 15.69 -24.61 -1.43
C GLU A 191 16.14 -24.53 -2.91
N GLY A 192 17.29 -23.89 -3.17
CA GLY A 192 17.88 -23.80 -4.50
C GLY A 192 18.51 -22.43 -4.81
N GLU A 193 19.33 -22.40 -5.85
CA GLU A 193 20.01 -21.18 -6.32
C GLU A 193 19.08 -20.22 -7.10
N GLU A 194 17.92 -20.71 -7.54
CA GLU A 194 16.95 -19.96 -8.34
C GLU A 194 15.93 -19.24 -7.45
N GLU A 195 15.64 -17.98 -7.80
CA GLU A 195 14.65 -17.15 -7.10
C GLU A 195 13.22 -17.55 -7.47
N ARG A 196 12.76 -18.69 -6.97
CA ARG A 196 11.42 -19.23 -7.27
C ARG A 196 10.30 -18.56 -6.49
N VAL A 197 10.61 -18.11 -5.28
CA VAL A 197 9.66 -17.37 -4.42
C VAL A 197 9.88 -15.88 -4.61
N PRO A 198 8.87 -15.12 -5.07
CA PRO A 198 8.95 -13.68 -5.19
C PRO A 198 9.46 -13.01 -3.90
N PHE A 199 10.42 -12.10 -4.05
CA PHE A 199 11.01 -11.40 -2.90
C PHE A 199 9.96 -10.71 -2.03
N MET A 200 8.89 -10.19 -2.63
CA MET A 200 7.76 -9.60 -1.90
C MET A 200 7.15 -10.54 -0.85
N LEU A 201 6.95 -11.83 -1.17
CA LEU A 201 6.39 -12.79 -0.22
C LEU A 201 7.34 -13.02 0.97
N ARG A 202 8.66 -12.97 0.73
CA ARG A 202 9.67 -13.03 1.79
C ARG A 202 9.63 -11.78 2.67
N VAL A 203 9.43 -10.60 2.07
CA VAL A 203 9.22 -9.36 2.83
C VAL A 203 7.95 -9.47 3.68
N PHE A 204 6.82 -9.93 3.12
CA PHE A 204 5.59 -10.14 3.88
C PHE A 204 5.75 -11.12 5.03
N ARG A 205 6.52 -12.20 4.83
CA ARG A 205 6.86 -13.14 5.90
C ARG A 205 7.64 -12.47 7.03
N ALA A 206 8.61 -11.63 6.70
CA ALA A 206 9.38 -10.88 7.70
C ALA A 206 8.55 -9.76 8.37
N THR A 207 7.59 -9.16 7.66
CA THR A 207 6.72 -8.10 8.18
C THR A 207 5.56 -8.64 9.02
N GLU A 208 5.12 -9.89 8.86
CA GLU A 208 3.96 -10.45 9.58
C GLU A 208 3.94 -10.20 11.11
N PRO A 209 5.05 -10.39 11.86
CA PRO A 209 5.02 -10.21 13.30
C PRO A 209 4.67 -8.78 13.71
N LYS A 210 5.01 -7.80 12.87
CA LYS A 210 4.70 -6.38 13.07
C LYS A 210 3.21 -6.14 13.20
N PHE A 211 2.41 -6.86 12.41
CA PHE A 211 0.95 -6.74 12.44
C PHE A 211 0.33 -7.28 13.72
N ARG A 212 1.08 -8.02 14.54
CA ARG A 212 0.68 -8.48 15.88
C ARG A 212 1.16 -7.53 17.00
N GLY A 213 1.90 -6.48 16.65
CA GLY A 213 2.62 -5.65 17.61
C GLY A 213 3.93 -6.28 18.11
N ASP A 214 4.38 -7.40 17.52
CA ASP A 214 5.65 -8.03 17.88
C ASP A 214 6.79 -7.43 17.06
N VAL A 215 7.22 -6.25 17.52
CA VAL A 215 8.26 -5.47 16.85
C VAL A 215 9.62 -6.17 16.92
N ARG A 216 9.91 -6.87 18.03
CA ARG A 216 11.19 -7.58 18.22
C ARG A 216 11.38 -8.68 17.19
N SER A 217 10.39 -9.56 17.04
CA SER A 217 10.46 -10.62 16.04
C SER A 217 10.57 -10.04 14.63
N THR A 218 9.90 -8.91 14.34
CA THR A 218 10.02 -8.23 13.04
C THR A 218 11.45 -7.78 12.76
N VAL A 219 12.11 -7.15 13.74
CA VAL A 219 13.50 -6.70 13.63
C VAL A 219 14.42 -7.89 13.36
N GLU A 220 14.27 -8.98 14.11
CA GLU A 220 15.05 -10.21 13.91
C GLU A 220 14.86 -10.78 12.50
N GLN A 221 13.62 -10.85 12.01
CA GLN A 221 13.33 -11.35 10.66
C GLN A 221 13.91 -10.45 9.55
N TYR A 222 13.84 -9.12 9.70
CA TYR A 222 14.49 -8.21 8.75
C TYR A 222 16.00 -8.35 8.75
N ILE A 223 16.62 -8.50 9.93
CA ILE A 223 18.08 -8.72 10.02
C ILE A 223 18.47 -10.01 9.29
N LEU A 224 17.75 -11.11 9.51
CA LEU A 224 18.00 -12.38 8.83
C LEU A 224 17.85 -12.25 7.31
N LEU A 225 16.81 -11.55 6.84
CA LEU A 225 16.59 -11.33 5.42
C LEU A 225 17.65 -10.42 4.79
N ILE A 226 18.12 -9.39 5.51
CA ILE A 226 19.24 -8.53 5.08
C ILE A 226 20.53 -9.35 4.98
N GLN A 227 20.80 -10.23 5.94
CA GLN A 227 21.95 -11.13 5.90
C GLN A 227 21.87 -12.08 4.69
N ALA A 228 20.69 -12.63 4.40
CA ALA A 228 20.46 -13.44 3.21
C ALA A 228 20.73 -12.65 1.92
N CYS A 229 20.23 -11.41 1.81
CA CYS A 229 20.53 -10.51 0.68
C CYS A 229 22.03 -10.22 0.51
N LYS A 230 22.75 -10.02 1.62
CA LYS A 230 24.21 -9.84 1.58
C LYS A 230 24.93 -11.11 1.13
N GLY A 231 24.46 -12.28 1.55
CA GLY A 231 24.98 -13.58 1.13
C GLY A 231 24.80 -13.81 -0.36
N THR A 232 23.59 -13.65 -0.88
CA THR A 232 23.27 -13.81 -2.30
C THR A 232 23.99 -12.78 -3.17
N MET A 233 24.13 -11.54 -2.71
CA MET A 233 24.93 -10.52 -3.39
C MET A 233 26.41 -10.95 -3.52
N LYS A 234 27.01 -11.47 -2.44
CA LYS A 234 28.40 -11.94 -2.47
C LYS A 234 28.58 -13.11 -3.43
N GLN A 235 27.65 -14.06 -3.44
CA GLN A 235 27.65 -15.18 -4.37
C GLN A 235 27.52 -14.72 -5.82
N ALA A 236 26.58 -13.82 -6.13
CA ALA A 236 26.42 -13.25 -7.47
C ALA A 236 27.69 -12.53 -7.94
N LYS A 237 28.36 -11.77 -7.05
CA LYS A 237 29.67 -11.14 -7.35
C LYS A 237 30.75 -12.18 -7.67
N SER A 238 30.83 -13.27 -6.90
CA SER A 238 31.81 -14.34 -7.16
C SER A 238 31.57 -15.07 -8.49
N LYS A 239 30.33 -15.14 -8.95
CA LYS A 239 29.93 -15.74 -10.24
C LYS A 239 30.04 -14.76 -11.43
N GLY A 240 30.41 -13.50 -11.19
CA GLY A 240 30.47 -12.46 -12.23
C GLY A 240 29.10 -11.90 -12.65
N GLU A 241 28.02 -12.23 -11.95
CA GLU A 241 26.65 -11.78 -12.21
C GLU A 241 26.42 -10.36 -11.63
N GLY A 242 27.06 -9.36 -12.25
CA GLY A 242 27.06 -7.98 -11.78
C GLY A 242 25.67 -7.37 -11.59
N ASP A 243 24.74 -7.60 -12.53
CA ASP A 243 23.39 -7.03 -12.45
C ASP A 243 22.54 -7.69 -11.37
N ARG A 244 22.65 -9.01 -11.20
CA ARG A 244 22.02 -9.72 -10.08
C ARG A 244 22.55 -9.18 -8.75
N ALA A 245 23.86 -8.95 -8.64
CA ALA A 245 24.44 -8.36 -7.42
C ALA A 245 23.89 -6.95 -7.12
N LYS A 246 23.62 -6.13 -8.15
CA LYS A 246 22.98 -4.81 -7.97
C LYS A 246 21.55 -4.94 -7.42
N ILE A 247 20.74 -5.85 -7.98
CA ILE A 247 19.36 -6.10 -7.51
C ILE A 247 19.33 -6.49 -6.04
N TRP A 248 20.20 -7.41 -5.61
CA TRP A 248 20.27 -7.83 -4.20
C TRP A 248 20.81 -6.75 -3.27
N LYS A 249 21.75 -5.91 -3.75
CA LYS A 249 22.19 -4.72 -3.01
C LYS A 249 21.00 -3.79 -2.76
N GLU A 250 20.24 -3.49 -3.80
CA GLU A 250 19.08 -2.59 -3.72
C GLU A 250 17.99 -3.12 -2.80
N ARG A 251 17.64 -4.40 -2.91
CA ARG A 251 16.73 -5.08 -1.98
C ARG A 251 17.19 -4.97 -0.53
N GLY A 252 18.49 -5.15 -0.28
CA GLY A 252 19.08 -4.97 1.04
C GLY A 252 18.98 -3.54 1.57
N LEU A 253 19.15 -2.53 0.71
CA LEU A 253 18.97 -1.12 1.08
C LEU A 253 17.52 -0.81 1.45
N ARG A 254 16.56 -1.27 0.63
CA ARG A 254 15.12 -1.10 0.89
C ARG A 254 14.71 -1.78 2.21
N LEU A 255 15.22 -2.98 2.49
CA LEU A 255 15.02 -3.65 3.78
C LEU A 255 15.65 -2.89 4.96
N GLY A 256 16.85 -2.30 4.76
CA GLY A 256 17.48 -1.44 5.77
C GLY A 256 16.60 -0.24 6.13
N LEU A 257 15.96 0.38 5.13
CA LEU A 257 15.00 1.46 5.34
C LEU A 257 13.75 0.97 6.10
N MET A 258 13.19 -0.19 5.72
CA MET A 258 12.05 -0.79 6.43
C MET A 258 12.39 -1.12 7.89
N LEU A 259 13.61 -1.59 8.15
CA LEU A 259 14.12 -1.84 9.49
C LEU A 259 14.25 -0.54 10.29
N ALA A 260 14.82 0.51 9.72
CA ALA A 260 14.93 1.82 10.37
C ALA A 260 13.55 2.39 10.75
N PHE A 261 12.55 2.33 9.86
CA PHE A 261 11.18 2.74 10.20
C PHE A 261 10.56 1.90 11.32
N THR A 262 10.85 0.59 11.33
CA THR A 262 10.33 -0.31 12.37
C THR A 262 10.97 -0.02 13.72
N LEU A 263 12.26 0.32 13.78
CA LEU A 263 12.92 0.80 15.01
C LEU A 263 12.36 2.16 15.47
N ALA A 264 12.12 3.08 14.53
CA ALA A 264 11.51 4.38 14.86
C ALA A 264 10.09 4.25 15.42
N GLU A 265 9.29 3.29 14.92
CA GLU A 265 7.99 2.94 15.49
C GLU A 265 8.14 2.32 16.89
N ALA A 266 9.18 1.50 17.11
CA ALA A 266 9.56 0.94 18.42
C ALA A 266 10.09 1.98 19.42
N LYS A 267 10.24 3.25 18.99
CA LYS A 267 10.89 4.35 19.73
C LYS A 267 12.39 4.15 19.97
N ASP A 268 13.01 3.20 19.28
CA ASP A 268 14.47 3.08 19.21
C ASP A 268 15.00 3.98 18.08
N LEU A 269 15.05 5.27 18.37
CA LEU A 269 15.43 6.29 17.41
C LEU A 269 16.94 6.29 17.14
N ASP A 270 17.74 5.94 18.14
CA ASP A 270 19.20 5.84 18.01
C ASP A 270 19.57 4.71 17.04
N GLY A 271 18.98 3.52 17.20
CA GLY A 271 19.17 2.41 16.27
C GLY A 271 18.66 2.71 14.86
N ALA A 272 17.54 3.42 14.73
CA ALA A 272 17.06 3.88 13.43
C ALA A 272 18.05 4.82 12.74
N ILE A 273 18.61 5.78 13.48
CA ILE A 273 19.60 6.75 12.97
C ILE A 273 20.91 6.06 12.58
N GLU A 274 21.37 5.08 13.37
CA GLU A 274 22.59 4.31 13.05
C GLU A 274 22.47 3.60 11.69
N ILE A 275 21.29 3.06 11.38
CA ILE A 275 21.02 2.41 10.09
C ILE A 275 20.87 3.44 8.96
N LEU A 276 20.23 4.58 9.23
CA LEU A 276 19.95 5.59 8.20
C LEU A 276 21.17 6.42 7.82
N SER A 277 22.07 6.73 8.77
CA SER A 277 23.26 7.55 8.52
C SER A 277 24.08 7.11 7.29
N PRO A 278 24.49 5.83 7.14
CA PRO A 278 25.21 5.39 5.94
C PRO A 278 24.34 5.40 4.67
N LEU A 279 23.03 5.19 4.79
CA LEU A 279 22.09 5.24 3.65
C LEU A 279 21.94 6.68 3.14
N ILE A 280 21.80 7.65 4.04
CA ILE A 280 21.72 9.08 3.74
C ILE A 280 22.99 9.54 3.05
N GLN A 281 24.17 9.18 3.58
CA GLN A 281 25.45 9.54 2.96
C GLN A 281 25.56 9.00 1.54
N HIS A 282 25.16 7.74 1.32
CA HIS A 282 25.12 7.14 -0.01
C HIS A 282 24.14 7.88 -0.94
N CYS A 283 22.93 8.19 -0.48
CA CYS A 283 21.92 8.91 -1.28
C CYS A 283 22.38 10.33 -1.62
N LEU A 284 22.96 11.06 -0.66
CA LEU A 284 23.50 12.40 -0.89
C LEU A 284 24.65 12.41 -1.91
N SER A 285 25.48 11.35 -1.95
CA SER A 285 26.51 11.20 -2.99
C SER A 285 25.94 10.83 -4.36
N ALA A 286 24.78 10.15 -4.39
CA ALA A 286 24.11 9.74 -5.62
C ALA A 286 23.25 10.86 -6.23
N CYS A 287 22.89 11.90 -5.45
CA CYS A 287 22.15 13.07 -5.92
C CYS A 287 22.90 13.89 -7.00
N GLU A 288 24.17 13.60 -7.26
CA GLU A 288 24.95 14.19 -8.36
C GLU A 288 24.71 13.48 -9.72
N SER A 289 23.82 12.47 -9.77
CA SER A 289 23.50 11.65 -10.95
C SER A 289 22.02 11.71 -11.34
N GLN A 290 21.62 11.04 -12.44
CA GLN A 290 20.26 11.06 -13.01
C GLN A 290 19.13 10.65 -12.03
N ASP A 291 19.43 10.00 -10.90
CA ASP A 291 18.46 9.53 -9.89
C ASP A 291 18.33 10.48 -8.66
N ALA A 292 18.56 11.78 -8.86
CA ALA A 292 18.61 12.76 -7.77
C ALA A 292 17.30 12.88 -6.98
N GLU A 293 16.14 12.69 -7.61
CA GLU A 293 14.84 12.86 -6.94
C GLU A 293 14.51 11.72 -5.98
N GLU A 294 14.70 10.45 -6.36
CA GLU A 294 14.45 9.31 -5.47
C GLU A 294 15.40 9.33 -4.26
N SER A 295 16.66 9.67 -4.53
CA SER A 295 17.68 9.83 -3.49
C SER A 295 17.33 10.98 -2.54
N ALA A 296 16.86 12.11 -3.06
CA ALA A 296 16.41 13.23 -2.25
C ALA A 296 15.15 12.93 -1.42
N HIS A 297 14.18 12.21 -1.99
CA HIS A 297 12.99 11.77 -1.27
C HIS A 297 13.36 10.88 -0.07
N LEU A 298 14.29 9.94 -0.23
CA LEU A 298 14.76 9.11 0.87
C LEU A 298 15.43 9.92 1.99
N VAL A 299 16.25 10.91 1.64
CA VAL A 299 16.87 11.81 2.63
C VAL A 299 15.78 12.63 3.33
N LEU A 300 14.79 13.13 2.61
CA LEU A 300 13.69 13.92 3.16
C LEU A 300 12.84 13.10 4.15
N VAL A 301 12.51 11.85 3.80
CA VAL A 301 11.79 10.96 4.73
C VAL A 301 12.66 10.65 5.96
N SER A 302 13.97 10.48 5.78
CA SER A 302 14.90 10.25 6.89
C SER A 302 15.02 11.46 7.82
N THR A 303 14.95 12.69 7.29
CA THR A 303 14.89 13.93 8.09
C THR A 303 13.77 13.89 9.12
N ARG A 304 12.60 13.32 8.77
CA ARG A 304 11.48 13.22 9.72
C ARG A 304 11.81 12.35 10.95
N ILE A 305 12.70 11.37 10.81
CA ILE A 305 13.17 10.56 11.95
C ILE A 305 14.08 11.37 12.85
N TYR A 306 14.96 12.22 12.29
CA TYR A 306 15.75 13.18 13.09
C TYR A 306 14.86 14.18 13.82
N ILE A 307 13.81 14.68 13.16
CA ILE A 307 12.80 15.54 13.81
C ILE A 307 12.13 14.80 14.98
N GLN A 308 11.72 13.53 14.77
CA GLN A 308 11.12 12.71 15.82
C GLN A 308 12.10 12.42 16.98
N ALA A 309 13.40 12.31 16.69
CA ALA A 309 14.47 12.15 17.68
C ALA A 309 14.82 13.44 18.43
N GLY A 310 14.31 14.60 18.00
CA GLY A 310 14.59 15.91 18.59
C GLY A 310 15.92 16.54 18.13
N ASP A 311 16.66 15.91 17.21
CA ASP A 311 17.84 16.51 16.59
C ASP A 311 17.43 17.47 15.46
N LEU A 312 16.91 18.62 15.88
CA LEU A 312 16.44 19.67 14.98
C LEU A 312 17.60 20.34 14.21
N SER A 313 18.85 20.19 14.68
CA SER A 313 20.03 20.73 14.01
C SER A 313 20.39 19.91 12.77
N THR A 314 20.51 18.59 12.93
CA THR A 314 20.81 17.70 11.80
C THR A 314 19.66 17.72 10.80
N ALA A 315 18.41 17.69 11.27
CA ALA A 315 17.24 17.82 10.39
C ALA A 315 17.29 19.09 9.53
N TYR A 316 17.61 20.24 10.12
CA TYR A 316 17.74 21.51 9.40
C TYR A 316 18.87 21.49 8.36
N THR A 317 20.04 20.94 8.71
CA THR A 317 21.17 20.84 7.78
C THR A 317 20.86 19.92 6.60
N LEU A 318 20.18 18.80 6.84
CA LEU A 318 19.74 17.87 5.80
C LEU A 318 18.71 18.53 4.86
N LEU A 319 17.73 19.25 5.39
CA LEU A 319 16.75 19.99 4.59
C LEU A 319 17.44 21.02 3.69
N ASN A 320 18.28 21.89 4.25
CA ASN A 320 19.00 22.89 3.45
C ASN A 320 19.85 22.25 2.35
N ARG A 321 20.49 21.11 2.65
CA ARG A 321 21.28 20.37 1.68
C ARG A 321 20.43 19.83 0.55
N ILE A 322 19.27 19.21 0.85
CA ILE A 322 18.33 18.74 -0.18
C ILE A 322 17.78 19.92 -1.00
N SER A 323 17.35 21.01 -0.35
CA SER A 323 16.83 22.21 -1.00
C SER A 323 17.86 22.85 -1.95
N SER A 324 19.16 22.73 -1.65
CA SER A 324 20.23 23.21 -2.53
C SER A 324 20.51 22.31 -3.74
N LEU A 325 20.16 21.02 -3.65
CA LEU A 325 20.40 20.03 -4.70
C LEU A 325 19.23 19.89 -5.68
N LEU A 326 18.01 20.20 -5.24
CA LEU A 326 16.81 20.09 -6.07
C LEU A 326 16.48 21.40 -6.79
N LEU A 327 15.91 21.26 -7.99
CA LEU A 327 15.30 22.37 -8.70
C LEU A 327 14.04 22.83 -7.94
N ARG A 328 13.79 24.15 -7.91
CA ARG A 328 12.58 24.73 -7.29
C ARG A 328 11.25 24.21 -7.86
N THR A 329 11.29 23.62 -9.05
CA THR A 329 10.12 23.01 -9.72
C THR A 329 9.95 21.53 -9.42
N SER A 330 10.78 20.94 -8.54
CA SER A 330 10.67 19.53 -8.18
C SER A 330 9.35 19.25 -7.45
N PRO A 331 8.70 18.09 -7.70
CA PRO A 331 7.50 17.69 -6.96
C PRO A 331 7.74 17.57 -5.44
N LEU A 332 9.00 17.40 -5.01
CA LEU A 332 9.39 17.30 -3.60
C LEU A 332 9.40 18.64 -2.86
N GLN A 333 9.30 19.76 -3.58
CA GLN A 333 9.36 21.09 -2.96
C GLN A 333 8.27 21.30 -1.91
N GLY A 334 7.05 20.79 -2.14
CA GLY A 334 5.96 20.84 -1.15
C GLY A 334 6.30 20.05 0.12
N GLU A 335 6.91 18.88 -0.01
CA GLU A 335 7.30 18.06 1.15
C GLU A 335 8.47 18.67 1.96
N ILE A 336 9.37 19.39 1.27
CA ILE A 336 10.45 20.17 1.89
C ILE A 336 9.88 21.33 2.68
N SER A 337 9.05 22.18 2.05
CA SER A 337 8.40 23.31 2.70
C SER A 337 7.54 22.87 3.88
N HIS A 338 6.87 21.72 3.75
CA HIS A 338 6.16 21.10 4.86
C HIS A 338 7.08 20.72 6.03
N SER A 339 8.25 20.14 5.75
CA SER A 339 9.21 19.73 6.78
C SER A 339 9.88 20.94 7.45
N GLU A 340 10.09 22.02 6.69
CA GLU A 340 10.56 23.32 7.20
C GLU A 340 9.53 23.96 8.16
N SER A 341 8.25 24.00 7.76
CA SER A 341 7.16 24.51 8.62
C SER A 341 7.03 23.70 9.92
N LEU A 342 7.12 22.37 9.84
CA LEU A 342 7.12 21.51 11.03
C LEU A 342 8.30 21.83 11.97
N LEU A 343 9.48 22.06 11.40
CA LEU A 343 10.68 22.38 12.15
C LEU A 343 10.60 23.79 12.78
N ALA A 344 9.99 24.76 12.11
CA ALA A 344 9.68 26.07 12.69
C ALA A 344 8.69 25.96 13.86
N ALA A 345 7.60 25.20 13.69
CA ALA A 345 6.60 24.96 14.73
C ALA A 345 7.23 24.33 15.99
N LEU A 346 8.10 23.34 15.81
CA LEU A 346 8.79 22.68 16.93
C LEU A 346 9.82 23.57 17.63
N ARG A 347 10.36 24.59 16.95
CA ARG A 347 11.22 25.62 17.54
C ARG A 347 10.44 26.71 18.28
N GLY A 348 9.10 26.69 18.21
CA GLY A 348 8.23 27.70 18.79
C GLY A 348 8.06 28.95 17.92
N ASP A 349 8.60 28.96 16.70
CA ASP A 349 8.37 30.02 15.73
C ASP A 349 7.08 29.73 14.96
N LEU A 350 5.95 30.02 15.63
CA LEU A 350 4.62 29.76 15.08
C LEU A 350 4.30 30.70 13.91
N ASP A 351 4.87 31.89 13.88
CA ASP A 351 4.68 32.86 12.80
C ASP A 351 5.26 32.28 11.49
N SER A 352 6.54 31.88 11.50
CA SER A 352 7.18 31.22 10.34
C SER A 352 6.55 29.86 9.99
N ALA A 353 5.98 29.15 10.96
CA ALA A 353 5.27 27.90 10.70
C ALA A 353 3.91 28.11 10.02
N SER A 354 3.22 29.20 10.38
CA SER A 354 1.93 29.62 9.82
C SER A 354 2.09 30.24 8.43
N GLU A 355 3.20 30.92 8.19
CA GLU A 355 3.71 31.35 6.88
C GLU A 355 4.31 30.14 6.14
N THR A 356 3.50 29.09 5.94
CA THR A 356 3.89 28.03 5.02
C THR A 356 4.12 28.68 3.65
N PRO A 357 5.34 28.66 3.08
CA PRO A 357 5.54 29.28 1.79
C PRO A 357 4.65 28.56 0.78
N PRO A 358 3.74 29.28 0.09
CA PRO A 358 2.81 28.65 -0.81
C PRO A 358 3.60 28.10 -2.00
N CYS A 359 3.82 26.78 -2.04
CA CYS A 359 3.83 26.10 -3.33
C CYS A 359 2.43 26.14 -3.97
N ALA A 360 1.39 26.33 -3.16
CA ALA A 360 -0.01 26.46 -3.54
C ALA A 360 -0.48 27.91 -3.33
N SER A 361 -0.68 28.65 -4.42
CA SER A 361 -1.16 30.04 -4.43
C SER A 361 -2.52 30.25 -3.76
N GLU A 362 -3.29 29.18 -3.56
CA GLU A 362 -4.62 29.16 -2.96
C GLU A 362 -4.81 27.97 -2.00
N GLU A 363 -5.68 28.11 -0.99
CA GLU A 363 -6.10 27.05 -0.06
C GLU A 363 -6.55 25.75 -0.78
N LYS A 364 -7.00 25.89 -2.03
CA LYS A 364 -7.51 24.81 -2.88
C LYS A 364 -6.41 23.85 -3.36
N ASP A 365 -5.15 24.29 -3.44
CA ASP A 365 -4.05 23.49 -3.97
C ASP A 365 -3.20 22.82 -2.87
N MET A 366 -3.48 23.10 -1.60
CA MET A 366 -2.77 22.45 -0.49
C MET A 366 -3.00 20.94 -0.45
N SER A 367 -1.92 20.20 -0.21
CA SER A 367 -1.92 18.78 0.09
C SER A 367 -2.63 18.49 1.41
N ILE A 368 -3.19 17.27 1.56
CA ILE A 368 -3.81 16.82 2.83
C ILE A 368 -2.81 16.99 3.98
N VAL A 369 -1.54 16.64 3.74
CA VAL A 369 -0.48 16.65 4.76
C VAL A 369 -0.15 18.09 5.20
N GLU A 370 -0.23 19.07 4.31
CA GLU A 370 -0.06 20.50 4.65
C GLU A 370 -1.25 21.02 5.45
N GLN A 371 -2.48 20.66 5.06
CA GLN A 371 -3.69 21.05 5.79
C GLN A 371 -3.70 20.49 7.22
N LEU A 372 -3.25 19.24 7.41
CA LEU A 372 -3.14 18.63 8.75
C LEU A 372 -2.11 19.37 9.63
N ASN A 373 -0.96 19.74 9.07
CA ASN A 373 0.01 20.54 9.80
C ASN A 373 -0.51 21.94 10.12
N SER A 374 -1.17 22.61 9.18
CA SER A 374 -1.80 23.91 9.39
C SER A 374 -2.84 23.86 10.52
N ALA A 375 -3.66 22.81 10.57
CA ALA A 375 -4.59 22.58 11.68
C ALA A 375 -3.87 22.41 13.03
N THR A 376 -2.72 21.73 13.02
CA THR A 376 -1.89 21.52 14.21
C THR A 376 -1.26 22.84 14.69
N VAL A 377 -0.71 23.65 13.79
CA VAL A 377 -0.18 24.99 14.12
C VAL A 377 -1.30 25.88 14.65
N ALA A 378 -2.46 25.92 13.98
CA ALA A 378 -3.62 26.69 14.43
C ALA A 378 -4.10 26.26 15.83
N PHE A 379 -4.02 24.97 16.14
CA PHE A 379 -4.30 24.46 17.49
C PHE A 379 -3.30 25.01 18.52
N TYR A 380 -1.99 24.98 18.23
CA TYR A 380 -0.97 25.54 19.11
C TYR A 380 -1.06 27.07 19.27
N GLU A 381 -1.59 27.78 18.27
CA GLU A 381 -1.95 29.21 18.35
C GLU A 381 -3.24 29.49 19.12
N ALA A 382 -3.89 28.47 19.71
CA ALA A 382 -5.19 28.53 20.37
C ALA A 382 -6.36 28.98 19.46
N LYS A 383 -6.23 28.85 18.14
CA LYS A 383 -7.28 29.14 17.15
C LYS A 383 -8.11 27.88 16.86
N LEU A 384 -8.88 27.43 17.86
CA LEU A 384 -9.63 26.16 17.79
C LEU A 384 -10.62 26.09 16.63
N ASP A 385 -11.36 27.17 16.36
CA ASP A 385 -12.32 27.21 15.25
C ASP A 385 -11.65 27.02 13.88
N LYS A 386 -10.45 27.59 13.71
CA LYS A 386 -9.64 27.41 12.49
C LYS A 386 -9.17 25.96 12.38
N ALA A 387 -8.66 25.38 13.47
CA ALA A 387 -8.22 23.98 13.47
C ALA A 387 -9.36 23.00 13.14
N ILE A 388 -10.55 23.20 13.74
CA ILE A 388 -11.75 22.41 13.45
C ILE A 388 -12.15 22.56 11.99
N SER A 389 -12.28 23.79 11.50
CA SER A 389 -12.69 24.06 10.12
C SER A 389 -11.73 23.43 9.10
N THR A 390 -10.42 23.50 9.35
CA THR A 390 -9.42 22.89 8.47
C THR A 390 -9.55 21.37 8.44
N LEU A 391 -9.72 20.70 9.58
CA LEU A 391 -9.91 19.24 9.63
C LEU A 391 -11.24 18.80 9.00
N ASP A 392 -12.31 19.58 9.17
CA ASP A 392 -13.60 19.33 8.49
C ASP A 392 -13.45 19.43 6.97
N LYS A 393 -12.80 20.49 6.47
CA LYS A 393 -12.49 20.67 5.04
C LYS A 393 -11.67 19.50 4.49
N VAL A 394 -10.69 19.02 5.26
CA VAL A 394 -9.87 17.85 4.87
C VAL A 394 -10.79 16.65 4.63
N LEU A 395 -11.67 16.31 5.58
CA LEU A 395 -12.62 15.20 5.44
C LEU A 395 -13.61 15.38 4.27
N GLU A 396 -13.96 16.62 3.90
CA GLU A 396 -14.89 16.91 2.81
C GLU A 396 -14.24 16.88 1.41
N LYS A 397 -12.98 17.32 1.30
CA LYS A 397 -12.27 17.47 0.01
C LYS A 397 -11.99 16.11 -0.65
N ASP A 398 -11.53 15.13 0.12
CA ASP A 398 -11.08 13.84 -0.42
C ASP A 398 -11.40 12.66 0.54
N PRO A 399 -12.69 12.43 0.85
CA PRO A 399 -13.12 11.53 1.92
C PRO A 399 -12.65 10.09 1.70
N SER A 400 -12.58 9.62 0.45
CA SER A 400 -12.14 8.26 0.12
C SER A 400 -10.65 8.01 0.40
N ARG A 401 -9.81 9.03 0.16
CA ARG A 401 -8.36 8.95 0.39
C ARG A 401 -8.04 9.00 1.88
N ILE A 402 -8.73 9.87 2.62
CA ILE A 402 -8.49 10.03 4.05
C ILE A 402 -9.05 8.84 4.82
N ALA A 403 -10.30 8.44 4.55
CA ALA A 403 -10.96 7.32 5.23
C ALA A 403 -10.17 6.01 5.15
N ASN A 404 -9.50 5.76 4.02
CA ASN A 404 -8.68 4.55 3.80
C ASN A 404 -7.19 4.75 4.09
N SER A 405 -6.79 5.91 4.62
CA SER A 405 -5.39 6.17 5.00
C SER A 405 -5.08 5.66 6.42
N THR A 406 -3.79 5.55 6.73
CA THR A 406 -3.32 5.29 8.10
C THR A 406 -3.56 6.46 9.05
N VAL A 407 -3.75 7.67 8.51
CA VAL A 407 -3.93 8.91 9.28
C VAL A 407 -5.41 9.15 9.62
N ALA A 408 -6.33 8.36 9.06
CA ALA A 408 -7.77 8.51 9.27
C ALA A 408 -8.14 8.47 10.77
N GLU A 409 -7.54 7.55 11.53
CA GLU A 409 -7.82 7.36 12.95
C GLU A 409 -7.39 8.57 13.80
N SER A 410 -6.22 9.14 13.51
CA SER A 410 -5.74 10.33 14.23
C SER A 410 -6.56 11.58 13.86
N VAL A 411 -6.93 11.75 12.60
CA VAL A 411 -7.78 12.86 12.16
C VAL A 411 -9.15 12.79 12.84
N VAL A 412 -9.82 11.63 12.79
CA VAL A 412 -11.14 11.44 13.41
C VAL A 412 -11.07 11.61 14.92
N PHE A 413 -10.06 11.05 15.58
CA PHE A 413 -9.88 11.19 17.02
C PHE A 413 -9.61 12.64 17.44
N ASN A 414 -8.73 13.33 16.72
CA ASN A 414 -8.40 14.73 17.01
C ASN A 414 -9.62 15.63 16.77
N LEU A 415 -10.36 15.42 15.68
CA LEU A 415 -11.57 16.19 15.39
C LEU A 415 -12.69 15.93 16.41
N ALA A 416 -12.92 14.66 16.80
CA ALA A 416 -13.84 14.31 17.87
C ALA A 416 -13.50 15.04 19.18
N THR A 417 -12.20 15.13 19.50
CA THR A 417 -11.68 15.83 20.68
C THR A 417 -11.86 17.34 20.55
N LEU A 418 -11.58 17.93 19.39
CA LEU A 418 -11.74 19.37 19.18
C LEU A 418 -13.21 19.79 19.21
N TYR A 419 -14.14 18.95 18.76
CA TYR A 419 -15.57 19.22 18.94
C TYR A 419 -15.96 19.31 20.43
N GLU A 420 -15.40 18.45 21.28
CA GLU A 420 -15.62 18.51 22.74
C GLU A 420 -15.05 19.80 23.35
N LEU A 421 -13.92 20.30 22.83
CA LEU A 421 -13.22 21.47 23.36
C LEU A 421 -13.78 22.81 22.84
N GLY A 422 -14.15 22.88 21.56
CA GLY A 422 -14.45 24.15 20.87
C GLY A 422 -15.93 24.44 20.64
N THR A 423 -16.82 23.45 20.77
CA THR A 423 -18.23 23.66 20.40
C THR A 423 -18.99 24.36 21.53
N GLN A 424 -19.38 25.62 21.31
CA GLN A 424 -20.16 26.42 22.26
C GLN A 424 -21.64 25.98 22.41
N GLY A 425 -22.03 24.83 21.85
CA GLY A 425 -23.42 24.36 21.70
C GLY A 425 -23.91 23.33 22.73
N GLY A 426 -23.14 23.06 23.80
CA GLY A 426 -23.46 22.02 24.77
C GLY A 426 -23.29 20.59 24.25
N GLU A 427 -23.52 19.60 25.12
CA GLU A 427 -23.23 18.18 24.85
C GLU A 427 -23.99 17.62 23.63
N GLN A 428 -25.24 18.04 23.44
CA GLN A 428 -26.08 17.54 22.35
C GLN A 428 -25.54 17.93 20.96
N ALA A 429 -25.08 19.18 20.79
CA ALA A 429 -24.49 19.65 19.54
C ALA A 429 -23.17 18.93 19.21
N VAL A 430 -22.39 18.59 20.23
CA VAL A 430 -21.15 17.81 20.07
C VAL A 430 -21.46 16.39 19.59
N VAL A 431 -22.47 15.74 20.19
CA VAL A 431 -22.89 14.39 19.78
C VAL A 431 -23.42 14.39 18.34
N GLU A 432 -24.18 15.41 17.93
CA GLU A 432 -24.68 15.55 16.56
C GLU A 432 -23.52 15.69 15.56
N ARG A 433 -22.54 16.57 15.82
CA ARG A 433 -21.34 16.69 14.96
C ARG A 433 -20.55 15.39 14.85
N LYS A 434 -20.40 14.65 15.96
CA LYS A 434 -19.74 13.34 15.95
C LYS A 434 -20.51 12.32 15.11
N ARG A 435 -21.85 12.31 15.18
CA ARG A 435 -22.70 11.45 14.34
C ARG A 435 -22.57 11.81 12.86
N ASP A 436 -22.55 13.09 12.51
CA ASP A 436 -22.35 13.55 11.14
C ASP A 436 -20.98 13.10 10.60
N MET A 437 -19.93 13.21 11.43
CA MET A 437 -18.60 12.71 11.09
C MET A 437 -18.61 11.20 10.84
N VAL A 438 -19.29 10.40 11.66
CA VAL A 438 -19.46 8.96 11.42
C VAL A 438 -20.09 8.70 10.06
N VAL A 439 -21.17 9.42 9.71
CA VAL A 439 -21.87 9.23 8.44
C VAL A 439 -20.96 9.57 7.26
N LYS A 440 -20.25 10.70 7.32
CA LYS A 440 -19.31 11.14 6.29
C LYS A 440 -18.21 10.12 6.05
N VAL A 441 -17.62 9.60 7.12
CA VAL A 441 -16.45 8.72 7.08
C VAL A 441 -16.83 7.27 6.74
N ALA A 442 -17.92 6.76 7.33
CA ALA A 442 -18.31 5.35 7.19
C ALA A 442 -18.71 4.95 5.76
N ARG A 443 -19.10 5.90 4.91
CA ARG A 443 -19.38 5.64 3.49
C ARG A 443 -18.15 5.12 2.73
N TRP A 444 -16.95 5.54 3.14
CA TRP A 444 -15.74 5.37 2.35
C TRP A 444 -14.74 4.38 2.94
N ILE A 445 -14.92 3.99 4.19
CA ILE A 445 -14.03 3.06 4.88
C ILE A 445 -14.24 1.62 4.40
N GLY A 446 -13.14 0.91 4.08
CA GLY A 446 -13.10 -0.55 4.01
C GLY A 446 -12.78 -1.23 5.37
N GLU A 447 -13.13 -2.51 5.52
CA GLU A 447 -12.69 -3.36 6.65
C GLU A 447 -11.16 -3.43 6.73
N ALA A 448 -10.47 -3.41 7.87
CA ALA A 448 -10.84 -3.35 9.30
C ALA A 448 -11.13 -1.93 9.86
N GLY A 449 -11.15 -0.91 9.01
CA GLY A 449 -11.64 0.44 9.30
C GLY A 449 -10.99 1.22 10.45
N ILE A 450 -11.59 2.37 10.75
CA ILE A 450 -11.27 3.21 11.92
C ILE A 450 -11.89 2.57 13.16
N SER A 451 -11.11 2.47 14.24
CA SER A 451 -11.64 1.99 15.53
C SER A 451 -12.85 2.82 15.98
N ALA A 452 -13.90 2.15 16.48
CA ALA A 452 -15.07 2.79 17.06
C ALA A 452 -14.71 3.80 18.18
N SER A 453 -13.63 3.53 18.91
CA SER A 453 -13.13 4.43 19.97
C SER A 453 -12.68 5.80 19.46
N CYS A 454 -12.29 5.92 18.19
CA CYS A 454 -11.84 7.18 17.60
C CYS A 454 -12.97 8.24 17.55
N PHE A 455 -14.23 7.81 17.44
CA PHE A 455 -15.37 8.72 17.34
C PHE A 455 -15.82 9.29 18.69
N LYS A 456 -15.36 8.71 19.81
CA LYS A 456 -15.75 9.10 21.18
C LYS A 456 -17.28 9.23 21.35
N LEU A 457 -18.03 8.21 20.93
CA LEU A 457 -19.50 8.14 20.93
C LEU A 457 -20.06 7.09 21.90
#